data_AF-A0AAD7F5H2-F1
#
_entry.id   AF-A0AAD7F5H2-F1
#
_cell.length_a   1.000
_cell.length_b   1.000
_cell.length_c   1.000
_cell.angle_alpha   90.00
_cell.angle_beta   90.00
_cell.angle_gamma   90.00
#
_symmetry.space_group_name_H-M   'P 1'
#
loop_
_entity.id
_entity.type
_entity.pdbx_description
1 polymer ?
#
loop_
_entity_poly.entity_id
_entity_poly.type
_entity_poly.pdbx_seq_one_letter_code
_entity_poly.pdbx_strand_id
1 'polypeptide(L)'
;MPWQDRLLIQEVEKHRPFTAARGDATRDAWAALAVELLKDSAINGTAVDRTGPACLARFQKLLKAHNTKSLQKTGTDEEVNQHIELMTQVAELFDAQKFARHERSAAAQKKADVETMAALQLRDGAMRGLVRRENLTDFALLDGASVREKQGQRKRRRAADTSDFEKENDDSGAARPKRRRNQLTEIVKGRNAADTKRLEQARKRDEERHTETLALQECSLQLQQDMAAGIGQLSQGLAALATAQVKFTEFEFKRSEAEDRRRYDDAERRRADAEHRAIEAERHAGLLNAISHMNQA
;
A
#
# COMPACT_ATOMS: atom_id res chain seq x y z
N MET A 1 6.61 -13.68 -26.91
CA MET A 1 7.01 -13.82 -28.32
C MET A 1 7.21 -12.44 -28.89
N PRO A 2 8.36 -12.13 -29.52
CA PRO A 2 8.68 -10.79 -30.01
C PRO A 2 7.62 -10.20 -30.96
N TRP A 3 7.06 -11.02 -31.86
CA TRP A 3 6.04 -10.56 -32.81
C TRP A 3 4.73 -10.12 -32.14
N GLN A 4 4.30 -10.78 -31.06
CA GLN A 4 3.09 -10.40 -30.30
C GLN A 4 3.26 -9.05 -29.60
N ASP A 5 4.50 -8.73 -29.22
CA ASP A 5 4.82 -7.44 -28.61
C ASP A 5 4.83 -6.34 -29.68
N ARG A 6 5.37 -6.61 -30.88
CA ARG A 6 5.29 -5.68 -32.01
C ARG A 6 3.83 -5.34 -32.37
N LEU A 7 2.98 -6.35 -32.52
CA LEU A 7 1.56 -6.16 -32.83
C LEU A 7 0.82 -5.40 -31.72
N LEU A 8 1.10 -5.73 -30.45
CA LEU A 8 0.51 -5.02 -29.31
C LEU A 8 0.82 -3.52 -29.35
N ILE A 9 2.04 -3.14 -29.74
CA ILE A 9 2.47 -1.74 -29.77
C ILE A 9 1.81 -0.98 -30.91
N GLN A 10 1.66 -1.59 -32.08
CA GLN A 10 0.91 -1.02 -33.20
C GLN A 10 -0.54 -0.73 -32.80
N GLU A 11 -1.21 -1.70 -32.16
CA GLU A 11 -2.59 -1.51 -31.68
C GLU A 11 -2.70 -0.48 -30.56
N VAL A 12 -1.70 -0.40 -29.67
CA VAL A 12 -1.64 0.65 -28.62
C VAL A 12 -1.47 2.03 -29.23
N GLU A 13 -0.65 2.18 -30.28
CA GLU A 13 -0.45 3.44 -30.98
C GLU A 13 -1.73 3.92 -31.68
N LYS A 14 -2.43 2.99 -32.35
CA LYS A 14 -3.68 3.22 -33.07
C LYS A 14 -4.83 3.60 -32.16
N HIS A 15 -5.05 2.85 -31.07
CA HIS A 15 -6.21 3.02 -30.19
C HIS A 15 -5.94 3.91 -28.96
N ARG A 16 -4.67 4.15 -28.62
CA ARG A 16 -4.23 5.02 -27.51
C ARG A 16 -5.04 4.85 -26.21
N PRO A 17 -5.18 3.62 -25.68
CA PRO A 17 -6.05 3.35 -24.52
C PRO A 17 -5.63 4.11 -23.25
N PHE A 18 -4.38 4.56 -23.16
CA PHE A 18 -3.87 5.35 -22.04
C PHE A 18 -4.39 6.80 -22.01
N THR A 19 -5.03 7.29 -23.08
CA THR A 19 -5.62 8.64 -23.15
C THR A 19 -6.98 8.73 -22.46
N ALA A 20 -7.68 7.61 -22.30
CA ALA A 20 -9.01 7.52 -21.69
C ALA A 20 -9.06 8.08 -20.26
N ALA A 21 -10.25 8.46 -19.78
CA ALA A 21 -10.42 8.95 -18.41
C ALA A 21 -10.05 7.87 -17.37
N ARG A 22 -9.61 8.29 -16.17
CA ARG A 22 -9.20 7.37 -15.09
C ARG A 22 -10.40 6.55 -14.61
N GLY A 23 -10.15 5.31 -14.19
CA GLY A 23 -11.17 4.40 -13.68
C GLY A 23 -11.68 3.45 -14.77
N ASP A 24 -13.00 3.25 -14.82
CA ASP A 24 -13.64 2.27 -15.69
C ASP A 24 -13.38 2.54 -17.18
N ALA A 25 -13.38 3.81 -17.60
CA ALA A 25 -13.09 4.19 -18.99
C ALA A 25 -11.68 3.75 -19.45
N THR A 26 -10.68 3.76 -18.56
CA THR A 26 -9.35 3.22 -18.90
C THR A 26 -9.42 1.69 -19.05
N ARG A 27 -10.11 1.00 -18.13
CA ARG A 27 -10.26 -0.46 -18.19
C ARG A 27 -10.99 -0.90 -19.46
N ASP A 28 -12.04 -0.19 -19.83
CA ASP A 28 -12.84 -0.45 -21.04
C ASP A 28 -12.02 -0.20 -22.31
N ALA A 29 -11.20 0.85 -22.34
CA ALA A 29 -10.30 1.11 -23.47
C ALA A 29 -9.27 -0.01 -23.68
N TRP A 30 -8.71 -0.56 -22.59
CA TRP A 30 -7.80 -1.71 -22.67
C TRP A 30 -8.53 -3.01 -23.03
N ALA A 31 -9.78 -3.18 -22.61
CA ALA A 31 -10.60 -4.32 -23.00
C ALA A 31 -10.99 -4.25 -24.49
N ALA A 32 -11.33 -3.07 -25.00
CA ALA A 32 -11.58 -2.85 -26.42
C ALA A 32 -10.33 -3.15 -27.25
N LEU A 33 -9.15 -2.67 -26.81
CA LEU A 33 -7.88 -3.00 -27.46
C LEU A 33 -7.62 -4.51 -27.50
N ALA A 34 -7.91 -5.25 -26.42
CA ALA A 34 -7.77 -6.69 -26.41
C ALA A 34 -8.65 -7.40 -27.45
N VAL A 35 -9.88 -6.90 -27.67
CA VAL A 35 -10.79 -7.43 -28.69
C VAL A 35 -10.25 -7.15 -30.10
N GLU A 36 -9.76 -5.94 -30.37
CA GLU A 36 -9.16 -5.61 -31.67
C GLU A 36 -7.87 -6.41 -31.92
N LEU A 37 -7.02 -6.56 -30.88
CA LEU A 37 -5.82 -7.38 -30.95
C LEU A 37 -6.14 -8.84 -31.31
N LEU A 38 -7.24 -9.40 -30.78
CA LEU A 38 -7.69 -10.75 -31.11
C LEU A 38 -8.14 -10.85 -32.58
N LYS A 39 -8.88 -9.85 -33.08
CA LYS A 39 -9.31 -9.80 -34.49
C LYS A 39 -8.10 -9.72 -35.43
N ASP A 40 -7.18 -8.80 -35.17
CA ASP A 40 -6.04 -8.53 -36.06
C ASP A 40 -5.02 -9.68 -36.03
N SER A 41 -4.84 -10.33 -34.87
CA SER A 41 -3.98 -11.51 -34.75
C SER A 41 -4.56 -12.76 -35.40
N ALA A 42 -5.89 -12.93 -35.38
CA ALA A 42 -6.56 -14.04 -36.05
C ALA A 42 -6.39 -13.99 -37.58
N ILE A 43 -6.36 -12.80 -38.17
CA ILE A 43 -6.09 -12.60 -39.61
C ILE A 43 -4.69 -13.11 -39.98
N ASN A 44 -3.71 -12.92 -39.08
CA ASN A 44 -2.33 -13.35 -39.27
C ASN A 44 -2.08 -14.82 -38.89
N GLY A 45 -3.14 -15.62 -38.68
CA GLY A 45 -3.06 -17.07 -38.46
C GLY A 45 -2.67 -17.51 -37.05
N THR A 46 -2.46 -16.57 -36.11
CA THR A 46 -2.12 -16.89 -34.71
C THR A 46 -2.88 -15.98 -33.75
N ALA A 47 -3.97 -16.50 -33.17
CA ALA A 47 -4.80 -15.72 -32.25
C ALA A 47 -4.06 -15.38 -30.95
N VAL A 48 -3.96 -14.09 -30.64
CA VAL A 48 -3.45 -13.58 -29.37
C VAL A 48 -4.65 -13.32 -28.46
N ASP A 49 -5.05 -14.34 -27.72
CA ASP A 49 -6.10 -14.21 -26.70
C ASP A 49 -5.50 -13.66 -25.40
N ARG A 50 -5.66 -12.35 -25.18
CA ARG A 50 -5.22 -11.67 -23.96
C ARG A 50 -6.35 -10.80 -23.45
N THR A 51 -6.52 -10.77 -22.13
CA THR A 51 -7.46 -9.85 -21.47
C THR A 51 -6.89 -8.43 -21.44
N GLY A 52 -7.77 -7.41 -21.37
CA GLY A 52 -7.35 -6.00 -21.29
C GLY A 52 -6.31 -5.71 -20.20
N PRO A 53 -6.48 -6.21 -18.95
CA PRO A 53 -5.46 -6.07 -17.90
C PRO A 53 -4.11 -6.74 -18.26
N ALA A 54 -4.14 -7.88 -18.95
CA ALA A 54 -2.91 -8.54 -19.41
C ALA A 54 -2.19 -7.73 -20.49
N CYS A 55 -2.93 -7.10 -21.41
CA CYS A 55 -2.38 -6.18 -22.41
C CYS A 55 -1.71 -4.97 -21.75
N LEU A 56 -2.38 -4.33 -20.78
CA LEU A 56 -1.81 -3.21 -20.01
C LEU A 56 -0.52 -3.63 -19.28
N ALA A 57 -0.54 -4.76 -18.57
CA ALA A 57 0.62 -5.25 -17.83
C ALA A 57 1.80 -5.57 -18.77
N ARG A 58 1.53 -6.12 -19.96
CA ARG A 58 2.57 -6.39 -20.97
C ARG A 58 3.13 -5.09 -21.53
N PHE A 59 2.27 -4.13 -21.90
CA PHE A 59 2.67 -2.81 -22.39
C PHE A 59 3.60 -2.09 -21.40
N GLN A 60 3.27 -2.08 -20.11
CA GLN A 60 4.12 -1.47 -19.09
C GLN A 60 5.50 -2.15 -18.97
N LYS A 61 5.56 -3.48 -19.13
CA LYS A 61 6.84 -4.21 -19.17
C LYS A 61 7.66 -3.82 -20.40
N LEU A 62 7.02 -3.63 -21.55
CA LEU A 62 7.68 -3.20 -22.79
C LEU A 62 8.25 -1.78 -22.66
N LEU A 63 7.49 -0.82 -22.12
CA LEU A 63 7.98 0.53 -21.85
C LEU A 63 9.20 0.53 -20.92
N LYS A 64 9.13 -0.24 -19.81
CA LYS A 64 10.27 -0.37 -18.88
C LYS A 64 11.50 -0.95 -19.58
N ALA A 65 11.32 -1.99 -20.40
CA ALA A 65 12.42 -2.61 -21.14
C ALA A 65 13.02 -1.65 -22.18
N HIS A 66 12.18 -0.89 -22.89
CA HIS A 66 12.60 0.10 -23.88
C HIS A 66 13.53 1.15 -23.26
N ASN A 67 13.14 1.73 -22.11
CA ASN A 67 13.93 2.73 -21.39
C ASN A 67 15.31 2.22 -20.93
N THR A 68 15.51 0.89 -20.85
CA THR A 68 16.78 0.28 -20.42
C THR A 68 17.67 -0.20 -21.57
N LYS A 69 17.15 -0.33 -22.80
CA LYS A 69 17.85 -1.03 -23.89
C LYS A 69 17.98 -0.26 -25.20
N SER A 70 17.22 0.81 -25.43
CA SER A 70 17.20 1.54 -26.71
C SER A 70 18.50 2.31 -27.04
N LEU A 71 19.48 2.37 -26.12
CA LEU A 71 20.81 2.95 -26.39
C LEU A 71 21.83 1.97 -27.01
N GLN A 72 21.50 0.69 -27.15
CA GLN A 72 22.44 -0.28 -27.73
C GLN A 72 22.25 -0.36 -29.26
N LYS A 73 23.23 0.15 -30.02
CA LYS A 73 23.27 0.08 -31.48
C LYS A 73 23.26 -1.39 -31.93
N THR A 74 22.15 -1.88 -32.47
CA THR A 74 22.09 -3.16 -33.20
C THR A 74 22.09 -2.87 -34.69
N GLY A 75 23.10 -3.38 -35.40
CA GLY A 75 23.20 -3.24 -36.85
C GLY A 75 22.14 -4.04 -37.59
N THR A 76 21.61 -3.43 -38.66
CA THR A 76 20.98 -4.07 -39.84
C THR A 76 19.83 -5.05 -39.59
N ASP A 77 18.69 -4.55 -39.07
CA ASP A 77 17.37 -5.17 -39.25
C ASP A 77 16.31 -4.06 -39.33
N GLU A 78 15.79 -3.79 -40.54
CA GLU A 78 14.87 -2.67 -40.81
C GLU A 78 13.53 -2.80 -40.03
N GLU A 79 13.04 -4.01 -39.78
CA GLU A 79 11.80 -4.22 -39.01
C GLU A 79 11.98 -3.89 -37.53
N VAL A 80 13.19 -4.12 -37.01
CA VAL A 80 13.55 -3.79 -35.63
C VAL A 80 13.60 -2.28 -35.46
N ASN A 81 14.08 -1.54 -36.47
CA ASN A 81 14.11 -0.08 -36.44
C ASN A 81 12.70 0.52 -36.39
N GLN A 82 11.76 0.06 -37.25
CA GLN A 82 10.37 0.54 -37.23
C GLN A 82 9.70 0.28 -35.87
N HIS A 83 9.90 -0.89 -35.28
CA HIS A 83 9.35 -1.19 -33.96
C HIS A 83 9.93 -0.28 -32.86
N ILE A 84 11.22 0.02 -32.91
CA ILE A 84 11.88 0.93 -31.95
C ILE A 84 11.35 2.36 -32.11
N GLU A 85 11.15 2.83 -33.33
CA GLU A 85 10.55 4.14 -33.61
C GLU A 85 9.13 4.24 -33.04
N LEU A 86 8.27 3.25 -33.33
CA LEU A 86 6.92 3.19 -32.77
C LEU A 86 6.92 3.11 -31.23
N MET A 87 7.83 2.32 -30.65
CA MET A 87 7.99 2.25 -29.20
C MET A 87 8.39 3.59 -28.59
N THR A 88 9.29 4.33 -29.25
CA THR A 88 9.74 5.65 -28.81
C THR A 88 8.57 6.64 -28.86
N GLN A 89 7.84 6.68 -29.98
CA GLN A 89 6.68 7.56 -30.15
C GLN A 89 5.58 7.27 -29.13
N VAL A 90 5.24 5.99 -28.91
CA VAL A 90 4.23 5.60 -27.92
C VAL A 90 4.69 5.93 -26.50
N ALA A 91 5.98 5.77 -26.20
CA ALA A 91 6.55 6.15 -24.90
C ALA A 91 6.44 7.66 -24.66
N GLU A 92 6.79 8.49 -25.64
CA GLU A 92 6.67 9.95 -25.55
C GLU A 92 5.21 10.39 -25.33
N LEU A 93 4.27 9.81 -26.09
CA LEU A 93 2.84 10.10 -25.92
C LEU A 93 2.33 9.67 -24.53
N PHE A 94 2.79 8.53 -24.04
CA PHE A 94 2.42 8.03 -22.72
C PHE A 94 2.95 8.95 -21.61
N ASP A 95 4.21 9.39 -21.71
CA ASP A 95 4.83 10.28 -20.73
C ASP A 95 4.22 11.69 -20.77
N ALA A 96 3.93 12.23 -21.97
CA ALA A 96 3.22 13.50 -22.13
C ALA A 96 1.83 13.45 -21.47
N GLN A 97 1.09 12.35 -21.66
CA GLN A 97 -0.22 12.17 -21.03
C GLN A 97 -0.13 12.01 -19.52
N LYS A 98 0.89 11.30 -19.02
CA LYS A 98 1.16 11.17 -17.58
C LYS A 98 1.53 12.53 -16.96
N PHE A 99 2.35 13.32 -17.63
CA PHE A 99 2.74 14.66 -17.22
C PHE A 99 1.53 15.60 -17.19
N ALA A 100 0.72 15.64 -18.24
CA ALA A 100 -0.50 16.45 -18.29
C ALA A 100 -1.49 16.09 -17.16
N ARG A 101 -1.60 14.81 -16.80
CA ARG A 101 -2.39 14.37 -15.63
C ARG A 101 -1.81 14.86 -14.31
N HIS A 102 -0.49 14.78 -14.16
CA HIS A 102 0.20 15.28 -12.98
C HIS A 102 0.03 16.79 -12.84
N GLU A 103 0.17 17.56 -13.91
CA GLU A 103 -0.06 19.00 -13.91
C GLU A 103 -1.50 19.37 -13.54
N ARG A 104 -2.50 18.68 -14.12
CA ARG A 104 -3.92 18.89 -13.74
C ARG A 104 -4.15 18.58 -12.27
N SER A 105 -3.55 17.52 -11.75
CA SER A 105 -3.65 17.16 -10.33
C SER A 105 -2.94 18.17 -9.44
N ALA A 106 -1.76 18.65 -9.83
CA ALA A 106 -1.00 19.64 -9.08
C ALA A 106 -1.70 21.01 -9.08
N ALA A 107 -2.29 21.42 -10.20
CA ALA A 107 -3.11 22.62 -10.29
C ALA A 107 -4.37 22.50 -9.42
N ALA A 108 -5.04 21.35 -9.46
CA ALA A 108 -6.20 21.08 -8.59
C ALA A 108 -5.82 21.09 -7.10
N GLN A 109 -4.67 20.51 -6.73
CA GLN A 109 -4.17 20.53 -5.35
C GLN A 109 -3.85 21.95 -4.91
N LYS A 110 -3.11 22.73 -5.71
CA LYS A 110 -2.82 24.14 -5.43
C LYS A 110 -4.11 24.94 -5.21
N LYS A 111 -5.14 24.71 -6.04
CA LYS A 111 -6.45 25.35 -5.86
C LYS A 111 -7.07 24.98 -4.51
N ALA A 112 -7.09 23.69 -4.15
CA ALA A 112 -7.62 23.22 -2.87
C ALA A 112 -6.83 23.79 -1.67
N ASP A 113 -5.51 23.89 -1.76
CA ASP A 113 -4.66 24.44 -0.70
C ASP A 113 -4.92 25.93 -0.49
N VAL A 114 -5.10 26.70 -1.58
CA VAL A 114 -5.45 28.12 -1.45
C VAL A 114 -6.87 28.32 -0.93
N GLU A 115 -7.83 27.49 -1.35
CA GLU A 115 -9.20 27.52 -0.82
C GLU A 115 -9.25 27.20 0.68
N THR A 116 -8.50 26.19 1.12
CA THR A 116 -8.42 25.83 2.55
C THR A 116 -7.74 26.94 3.35
N MET A 117 -6.64 27.51 2.86
CA MET A 117 -5.99 28.66 3.49
C MET A 117 -6.93 29.87 3.59
N ALA A 118 -7.66 30.20 2.53
CA ALA A 118 -8.62 31.30 2.52
C ALA A 118 -9.78 31.03 3.51
N ALA A 119 -10.28 29.80 3.58
CA ALA A 119 -11.31 29.40 4.55
C ALA A 119 -10.81 29.54 6.00
N LEU A 120 -9.55 29.16 6.28
CA LEU A 120 -8.92 29.35 7.59
C LEU A 120 -8.77 30.84 7.93
N GLN A 121 -8.31 31.68 6.99
CA GLN A 121 -8.21 33.13 7.20
C GLN A 121 -9.58 33.77 7.47
N LEU A 122 -10.63 33.31 6.79
CA LEU A 122 -12.00 33.78 7.06
C LEU A 122 -12.50 33.36 8.44
N ARG A 123 -12.22 32.12 8.85
CA ARG A 123 -12.55 31.61 10.19
C ARG A 123 -11.81 32.40 11.27
N ASP A 124 -10.50 32.55 11.13
CA ASP A 124 -9.66 33.29 12.08
C ASP A 124 -10.08 34.76 12.15
N GLY A 125 -10.42 35.36 11.01
CA GLY A 125 -10.95 36.71 10.96
C GLY A 125 -12.27 36.82 11.72
N ALA A 126 -13.23 35.92 11.47
CA ALA A 126 -14.50 35.90 12.20
C ALA A 126 -14.30 35.73 13.72
N MET A 127 -13.34 34.91 14.15
CA MET A 127 -13.00 34.71 15.56
C MET A 127 -12.34 35.92 16.20
N ARG A 128 -11.53 36.68 15.45
CA ARG A 128 -10.81 37.87 15.93
C ARG A 128 -11.60 39.18 15.77
N GLY A 129 -12.73 39.16 15.05
CA GLY A 129 -13.61 40.31 14.82
C GLY A 129 -13.47 40.92 13.42
N LEU A 130 -13.41 42.25 13.31
CA LEU A 130 -13.35 42.96 12.03
C LEU A 130 -11.95 42.83 11.38
N VAL A 131 -11.81 41.94 10.39
CA VAL A 131 -10.61 41.85 9.55
C VAL A 131 -10.80 42.64 8.25
N ARG A 132 -9.81 43.49 7.92
CA ARG A 132 -9.78 44.21 6.64
C ARG A 132 -9.66 43.22 5.48
N ARG A 133 -10.51 43.38 4.47
CA ARG A 133 -10.57 42.49 3.29
C ARG A 133 -9.24 42.38 2.56
N GLU A 134 -8.45 43.45 2.53
CA GLU A 134 -7.12 43.49 1.88
C GLU A 134 -6.14 42.45 2.47
N ASN A 135 -6.37 42.00 3.71
CA ASN A 135 -5.53 41.02 4.38
C ASN A 135 -6.00 39.57 4.15
N LEU A 136 -7.11 39.38 3.44
CA LEU A 136 -7.65 38.06 3.10
C LEU A 136 -7.23 37.67 1.69
N THR A 137 -6.95 36.38 1.52
CA THR A 137 -6.58 35.83 0.22
C THR A 137 -7.79 35.88 -0.73
N ASP A 138 -7.70 36.65 -1.80
CA ASP A 138 -8.76 36.80 -2.80
C ASP A 138 -8.73 35.62 -3.79
N PHE A 139 -9.63 34.66 -3.58
CA PHE A 139 -9.73 33.48 -4.44
C PHE A 139 -10.29 33.78 -5.84
N ALA A 140 -10.88 34.97 -6.07
CA ALA A 140 -11.39 35.33 -7.39
C ALA A 140 -10.25 35.63 -8.38
N LEU A 141 -9.03 35.87 -7.89
CA LEU A 141 -7.83 36.11 -8.70
C LEU A 141 -7.08 34.83 -9.08
N LEU A 142 -7.47 33.67 -8.54
CA LEU A 142 -6.86 32.38 -8.92
C LEU A 142 -7.21 32.00 -10.35
N ASP A 143 -6.22 31.48 -11.06
CA ASP A 143 -6.39 30.94 -12.39
C ASP A 143 -7.22 29.64 -12.32
N GLY A 144 -8.36 29.61 -13.01
CA GLY A 144 -9.35 28.53 -12.89
C GLY A 144 -10.41 28.70 -11.77
N ALA A 145 -10.53 29.87 -11.16
CA ALA A 145 -11.68 30.19 -10.30
C ALA A 145 -12.98 30.24 -11.12
N SER A 146 -14.04 29.57 -10.64
CA SER A 146 -15.31 29.47 -11.36
C SER A 146 -16.00 30.85 -11.46
N VAL A 147 -16.84 31.05 -12.47
CA VAL A 147 -17.63 32.29 -12.62
C VAL A 147 -18.48 32.56 -11.38
N ARG A 148 -18.98 31.49 -10.75
CA ARG A 148 -19.74 31.56 -9.50
C ARG A 148 -18.89 32.04 -8.32
N GLU A 149 -17.67 31.52 -8.18
CA GLU A 149 -16.68 31.99 -7.18
C GLU A 149 -16.36 33.48 -7.39
N LYS A 150 -16.08 33.88 -8.63
CA LYS A 150 -15.79 35.28 -8.98
C LYS A 150 -16.98 36.22 -8.72
N GLN A 151 -18.22 35.76 -8.91
CA GLN A 151 -19.42 36.56 -8.65
C GLN A 151 -19.75 36.68 -7.17
N GLY A 152 -19.48 35.66 -6.35
CA GLY A 152 -19.77 35.67 -4.92
C GLY A 152 -19.00 36.74 -4.13
N GLN A 153 -17.80 37.12 -4.61
CA GLN A 153 -16.96 38.14 -3.97
C GLN A 153 -17.05 39.54 -4.57
N ARG A 154 -17.67 39.68 -5.76
CA ARG A 154 -17.88 41.00 -6.35
C ARG A 154 -18.84 41.76 -5.44
N LYS A 155 -18.35 42.85 -4.86
CA LYS A 155 -19.21 43.86 -4.23
C LYS A 155 -20.34 44.10 -5.22
N ARG A 156 -21.59 43.87 -4.79
CA ARG A 156 -22.69 44.64 -5.37
C ARG A 156 -22.25 46.08 -5.19
N ARG A 157 -21.83 46.74 -6.28
CA ARG A 157 -21.76 48.19 -6.33
C ARG A 157 -23.18 48.64 -6.06
N ARG A 158 -23.53 48.81 -4.78
CA ARG A 158 -24.57 49.76 -4.43
C ARG A 158 -24.01 51.06 -5.00
N ALA A 159 -24.69 51.57 -6.02
CA ALA A 159 -24.41 52.90 -6.50
C ALA A 159 -24.29 53.78 -5.26
N ALA A 160 -23.09 54.30 -5.03
CA ALA A 160 -22.91 55.49 -4.23
C ALA A 160 -23.50 56.59 -5.09
N ASP A 161 -24.84 56.63 -5.14
CA ASP A 161 -25.56 57.78 -5.58
C ASP A 161 -25.77 58.62 -4.33
N THR A 162 -25.31 59.84 -4.48
CA THR A 162 -25.29 60.90 -3.49
C THR A 162 -26.69 61.32 -3.05
N SER A 163 -26.71 62.09 -1.97
CA SER A 163 -27.79 62.98 -1.50
C SER A 163 -28.76 62.41 -0.47
N ASP A 164 -28.89 63.21 0.60
CA ASP A 164 -30.02 63.39 1.49
C ASP A 164 -30.78 62.15 1.95
N PHE A 165 -30.66 61.85 3.22
CA PHE A 165 -31.65 62.35 4.17
C PHE A 165 -31.15 62.01 5.57
N GLU A 166 -30.89 63.05 6.35
CA GLU A 166 -31.31 63.07 7.75
C GLU A 166 -32.76 62.60 7.79
N LYS A 167 -32.97 61.29 7.91
CA LYS A 167 -34.27 60.75 8.29
C LYS A 167 -34.07 60.17 9.67
N GLU A 168 -34.21 61.09 10.61
CA GLU A 168 -34.52 60.78 11.99
C GLU A 168 -35.54 59.65 12.07
N ASN A 169 -35.42 58.89 13.17
CA ASN A 169 -36.42 57.95 13.66
C ASN A 169 -37.74 58.69 13.91
N ASP A 170 -38.46 59.01 12.83
CA ASP A 170 -39.85 59.39 12.93
C ASP A 170 -40.64 58.09 13.03
N ASP A 171 -40.98 57.76 14.27
CA ASP A 171 -41.79 56.62 14.71
C ASP A 171 -43.28 56.83 14.33
N SER A 172 -43.52 57.42 13.16
CA SER A 172 -44.82 57.85 12.68
C SER A 172 -45.12 57.21 11.32
N GLY A 173 -46.05 56.26 11.33
CA GLY A 173 -46.79 55.91 10.11
C GLY A 173 -46.39 54.61 9.41
N ALA A 174 -46.53 53.49 10.10
CA ALA A 174 -47.29 52.33 9.59
C ALA A 174 -47.33 51.27 10.68
N ALA A 175 -48.38 51.31 11.50
CA ALA A 175 -48.73 50.19 12.36
C ALA A 175 -48.99 48.94 11.50
N ARG A 176 -47.93 48.18 11.19
CA ARG A 176 -48.07 46.85 10.62
C ARG A 176 -48.96 46.07 11.58
N PRO A 177 -50.01 45.38 11.08
CA PRO A 177 -51.00 44.75 11.94
C PRO A 177 -50.31 43.76 12.89
N LYS A 178 -50.40 44.03 14.20
CA LYS A 178 -49.77 43.24 15.29
C LYS A 178 -49.97 41.72 15.14
N ARG A 179 -51.04 41.30 14.44
CA ARG A 179 -51.36 39.91 14.09
C ARG A 179 -50.29 39.18 13.29
N ARG A 180 -49.61 39.84 12.33
CA ARG A 180 -48.55 39.20 11.51
C ARG A 180 -47.23 39.00 12.27
N ARG A 181 -46.96 39.85 13.27
CA ARG A 181 -45.74 39.75 14.10
C ARG A 181 -45.80 38.52 15.02
N ASN A 182 -46.98 38.22 15.57
CA ASN A 182 -47.19 37.06 16.43
C ASN A 182 -47.06 35.72 15.67
N GLN A 183 -47.61 35.64 14.45
CA GLN A 183 -47.45 34.45 13.59
C GLN A 183 -45.99 34.19 13.24
N LEU A 184 -45.22 35.22 12.90
CA LEU A 184 -43.81 35.06 12.59
C LEU A 184 -43.02 34.58 13.81
N THR A 185 -43.33 35.10 15.00
CA THR A 185 -42.69 34.63 16.24
C THR A 185 -43.03 33.19 16.59
N GLU A 186 -44.26 32.74 16.33
CA GLU A 186 -44.63 31.32 16.54
C GLU A 186 -43.93 30.40 15.55
N ILE A 187 -43.82 30.79 14.28
CA ILE A 187 -43.07 30.02 13.26
C ILE A 187 -41.59 29.91 13.65
N VAL A 188 -40.98 31.00 14.11
CA VAL A 188 -39.58 31.01 14.56
C VAL A 188 -39.41 30.12 15.80
N LYS A 189 -40.31 30.22 16.79
CA LYS A 189 -40.27 29.37 17.98
C LYS A 189 -40.44 27.89 17.64
N GLY A 190 -41.37 27.57 16.75
CA GLY A 190 -41.61 26.20 16.27
C GLY A 190 -40.39 25.64 15.53
N ARG A 191 -39.73 26.45 14.69
CA ARG A 191 -38.50 26.05 13.99
C ARG A 191 -37.34 25.83 14.97
N ASN A 192 -37.16 26.73 15.93
CA ASN A 192 -36.13 26.57 16.96
C ASN A 192 -36.36 25.32 17.82
N ALA A 193 -37.62 25.01 18.16
CA ALA A 193 -37.98 23.78 18.88
C ALA A 193 -37.72 22.51 18.03
N ALA A 194 -37.94 22.57 16.72
CA ALA A 194 -37.63 21.47 15.82
C ALA A 194 -36.11 21.28 15.65
N ASP A 195 -35.37 22.37 15.51
CA ASP A 195 -33.91 22.34 15.34
C ASP A 195 -33.20 21.88 16.62
N THR A 196 -33.67 22.30 17.81
CA THR A 196 -33.16 21.78 19.10
C THR A 196 -33.39 20.28 19.23
N LYS A 197 -34.58 19.77 18.90
CA LYS A 197 -34.84 18.32 18.87
C LYS A 197 -33.93 17.57 17.90
N ARG A 198 -33.66 18.14 16.71
CA ARG A 198 -32.73 17.53 15.75
C ARG A 198 -31.31 17.50 16.27
N LEU A 199 -30.86 18.55 16.95
CA LEU A 199 -29.54 18.60 17.58
C LEU A 199 -29.41 17.59 18.72
N GLU A 200 -30.43 17.43 19.55
CA GLU A 200 -30.44 16.41 20.61
C GLU A 200 -30.39 14.99 20.04
N GLN A 201 -31.15 14.71 18.97
CA GLN A 201 -31.08 13.42 18.28
C GLN A 201 -29.71 13.17 17.63
N ALA A 202 -29.08 14.21 17.07
CA ALA A 202 -27.74 14.09 16.52
C ALA A 202 -26.72 13.76 17.61
N ARG A 203 -26.79 14.45 18.77
CA ARG A 203 -25.93 14.17 19.93
C ARG A 203 -26.09 12.74 20.45
N LYS A 204 -27.32 12.25 20.58
CA LYS A 204 -27.56 10.85 21.00
C LYS A 204 -26.93 9.84 20.05
N ARG A 205 -27.08 10.04 18.73
CA ARG A 205 -26.43 9.17 17.73
C ARG A 205 -24.91 9.25 17.78
N ASP A 206 -24.35 10.43 18.06
CA ASP A 206 -22.91 10.59 18.23
C ASP A 206 -22.41 9.88 19.50
N GLU A 207 -23.13 9.99 20.61
CA GLU A 207 -22.85 9.28 21.85
C GLU A 207 -22.92 7.76 21.66
N GLU A 208 -23.97 7.25 21.00
CA GLU A 208 -24.11 5.84 20.64
C GLU A 208 -22.90 5.36 19.81
N ARG A 209 -22.57 6.06 18.73
CA ARG A 209 -21.39 5.73 17.91
C ARG A 209 -20.08 5.77 18.69
N HIS A 210 -19.94 6.73 19.61
CA HIS A 210 -18.76 6.83 20.45
C HIS A 210 -18.65 5.63 21.41
N THR A 211 -19.76 5.23 22.04
CA THR A 211 -19.79 4.04 22.90
C THR A 211 -19.49 2.75 22.14
N GLU A 212 -20.01 2.59 20.92
CA GLU A 212 -19.66 1.46 20.04
C GLU A 212 -18.17 1.45 19.70
N THR A 213 -17.61 2.63 19.40
CA THR A 213 -16.18 2.76 19.08
C THR A 213 -15.31 2.38 20.28
N LEU A 214 -15.68 2.79 21.50
CA LEU A 214 -14.97 2.41 22.72
C LEU A 214 -15.06 0.90 22.98
N ALA A 215 -16.25 0.30 22.83
CA ALA A 215 -16.43 -1.14 22.98
C ALA A 215 -15.58 -1.94 21.97
N LEU A 216 -15.47 -1.47 20.72
CA LEU A 216 -14.58 -2.08 19.73
C LEU A 216 -13.11 -1.95 20.09
N GLN A 217 -12.69 -0.80 20.65
CA GLN A 217 -11.32 -0.61 21.13
C GLN A 217 -10.99 -1.53 22.30
N GLU A 218 -11.89 -1.66 23.27
CA GLU A 218 -11.73 -2.58 24.40
C GLU A 218 -11.63 -4.04 23.93
N CYS A 219 -12.50 -4.46 23.00
CA CYS A 219 -12.44 -5.79 22.39
C CYS A 219 -11.12 -6.03 21.65
N SER A 220 -10.65 -5.04 20.88
CA SER A 220 -9.35 -5.13 20.21
C SER A 220 -8.19 -5.23 21.19
N LEU A 221 -8.24 -4.52 22.31
CA LEU A 221 -7.19 -4.55 23.33
C LEU A 221 -7.17 -5.89 24.06
N GLN A 222 -8.34 -6.46 24.35
CA GLN A 222 -8.44 -7.81 24.91
C GLN A 222 -7.84 -8.86 23.97
N LEU A 223 -8.18 -8.81 22.68
CA LEU A 223 -7.61 -9.72 21.69
C LEU A 223 -6.08 -9.61 21.62
N GLN A 224 -5.54 -8.39 21.69
CA GLN A 224 -4.09 -8.17 21.73
C GLN A 224 -3.44 -8.78 22.98
N GLN A 225 -4.08 -8.67 24.14
CA GLN A 225 -3.60 -9.28 25.38
C GLN A 225 -3.62 -10.81 25.30
N ASP A 226 -4.70 -11.39 24.77
CA ASP A 226 -4.82 -12.84 24.62
C ASP A 226 -3.76 -13.39 23.63
N MET A 227 -3.53 -12.69 22.52
CA MET A 227 -2.45 -13.03 21.59
C MET A 227 -1.07 -12.93 22.26
N ALA A 228 -0.82 -11.89 23.04
CA ALA A 228 0.45 -11.74 23.76
C ALA A 228 0.66 -12.86 24.78
N ALA A 229 -0.39 -13.25 25.51
CA ALA A 229 -0.36 -14.38 26.44
C ALA A 229 -0.08 -15.71 25.70
N GLY A 230 -0.73 -15.94 24.55
CA GLY A 230 -0.50 -17.12 23.72
C GLY A 230 0.94 -17.20 23.18
N ILE A 231 1.50 -16.08 22.72
CA ILE A 231 2.91 -16.00 22.30
C ILE A 231 3.84 -16.30 23.49
N GLY A 232 3.52 -15.77 24.68
CA GLY A 232 4.22 -16.08 25.92
C GLY A 232 4.29 -17.58 26.20
N GLN A 233 3.16 -18.28 26.16
CA GLN A 233 3.11 -19.73 26.36
C GLN A 233 3.91 -20.51 25.30
N LEU A 234 3.81 -20.11 24.03
CA LEU A 234 4.59 -20.74 22.95
C LEU A 234 6.09 -20.56 23.16
N SER A 235 6.54 -19.36 23.52
CA SER A 235 7.96 -19.09 23.80
C SER A 235 8.50 -19.92 24.97
N GLN A 236 7.70 -20.11 26.03
CA GLN A 236 8.06 -20.97 27.15
C GLN A 236 8.15 -22.44 26.72
N GLY A 237 7.21 -22.91 25.88
CA GLY A 237 7.25 -24.25 25.30
C GLY A 237 8.48 -24.50 24.44
N LEU A 238 8.86 -23.52 23.59
CA LEU A 238 10.07 -23.58 22.78
C LEU A 238 11.35 -23.58 23.63
N ALA A 239 11.39 -22.78 24.70
CA ALA A 239 12.51 -22.78 25.64
C ALA A 239 12.65 -24.15 26.34
N ALA A 240 11.53 -24.73 26.80
CA ALA A 240 11.53 -26.07 27.39
C ALA A 240 12.02 -27.13 26.40
N LEU A 241 11.57 -27.09 25.14
CA LEU A 241 12.04 -27.98 24.08
C LEU A 241 13.54 -27.83 23.83
N ALA A 242 14.06 -26.60 23.76
CA ALA A 242 15.49 -26.35 23.59
C ALA A 242 16.30 -26.93 24.75
N THR A 243 15.85 -26.77 26.00
CA THR A 243 16.52 -27.37 27.16
C THR A 243 16.49 -28.90 27.13
N ALA A 244 15.40 -29.50 26.65
CA ALA A 244 15.30 -30.95 26.48
C ALA A 244 16.25 -31.46 25.39
N GLN A 245 16.39 -30.72 24.29
CA GLN A 245 17.31 -31.04 23.21
C GLN A 245 18.77 -31.01 23.68
N VAL A 246 19.17 -30.00 24.47
CA VAL A 246 20.51 -29.94 25.08
C VAL A 246 20.76 -31.18 25.96
N LYS A 247 19.83 -31.50 26.85
CA LYS A 247 19.95 -32.70 27.71
C LYS A 247 20.03 -34.00 26.91
N PHE A 248 19.27 -34.11 25.82
CA PHE A 248 19.33 -35.25 24.93
C PHE A 248 20.71 -35.39 24.28
N THR A 249 21.28 -34.28 23.78
CA THR A 249 22.63 -34.29 23.19
C THR A 249 23.72 -34.62 24.20
N GLU A 250 23.60 -34.13 25.44
CA GLU A 250 24.52 -34.50 26.53
C GLU A 250 24.43 -35.99 26.88
N PHE A 251 23.23 -36.54 26.87
CA PHE A 251 23.01 -37.96 27.13
C PHE A 251 23.61 -38.85 26.02
N GLU A 252 23.36 -38.51 24.75
CA GLU A 252 23.97 -39.21 23.60
C GLU A 252 25.50 -39.14 23.64
N PHE A 253 26.06 -37.98 23.99
CA PHE A 253 27.50 -37.82 24.15
C PHE A 253 28.06 -38.72 25.26
N LYS A 254 27.45 -38.72 26.46
CA LYS A 254 27.84 -39.60 27.58
C LYS A 254 27.71 -41.08 27.23
N ARG A 255 26.67 -41.44 26.46
CA ARG A 255 26.48 -42.81 25.98
C ARG A 255 27.61 -43.21 25.02
N SER A 256 27.96 -42.36 24.06
CA SER A 256 29.08 -42.58 23.14
C SER A 256 30.39 -42.74 23.90
N GLU A 257 30.69 -41.86 24.87
CA GLU A 257 31.89 -41.97 25.70
C GLU A 257 31.94 -43.30 26.49
N ALA A 258 30.80 -43.76 27.03
CA ALA A 258 30.73 -45.03 27.74
C ALA A 258 30.94 -46.23 26.81
N GLU A 259 30.41 -46.18 25.58
CA GLU A 259 30.63 -47.21 24.56
C GLU A 259 32.10 -47.26 24.11
N ASP A 260 32.75 -46.11 23.92
CA ASP A 260 34.17 -46.03 23.56
C ASP A 260 35.08 -46.53 24.69
N ARG A 261 34.76 -46.24 25.95
CA ARG A 261 35.46 -46.82 27.11
C ARG A 261 35.35 -48.34 27.13
N ARG A 262 34.16 -48.89 26.91
CA ARG A 262 33.97 -50.36 26.83
C ARG A 262 34.79 -50.99 25.71
N ARG A 263 34.83 -50.35 24.53
CA ARG A 263 35.67 -50.81 23.41
C ARG A 263 37.15 -50.79 23.74
N TYR A 264 37.61 -49.76 24.46
CA TYR A 264 38.99 -49.65 24.91
C TYR A 264 39.33 -50.77 25.90
N ASP A 265 38.51 -50.96 26.94
CA ASP A 265 38.70 -52.01 27.95
C ASP A 265 38.69 -53.42 27.32
N ASP A 266 37.77 -53.68 26.37
CA ASP A 266 37.72 -54.94 25.64
C ASP A 266 38.96 -55.16 24.76
N ALA A 267 39.49 -54.10 24.14
CA ALA A 267 40.72 -54.16 23.35
C ALA A 267 41.94 -54.43 24.25
N GLU A 268 42.01 -53.82 25.43
CA GLU A 268 43.06 -54.05 26.41
C GLU A 268 43.03 -55.48 26.95
N ARG A 269 41.85 -56.01 27.29
CA ARG A 269 41.68 -57.43 27.68
C ARG A 269 42.16 -58.38 26.59
N ARG A 270 41.81 -58.12 25.32
CA ARG A 270 42.28 -58.94 24.19
C ARG A 270 43.79 -58.90 24.02
N ARG A 271 44.43 -57.75 24.28
CA ARG A 271 45.90 -57.64 24.27
C ARG A 271 46.53 -58.45 25.39
N ALA A 272 46.03 -58.31 26.62
CA ALA A 272 46.50 -59.09 27.77
C ALA A 272 46.32 -60.60 27.55
N ASP A 273 45.18 -61.04 27.02
CA ASP A 273 44.92 -62.44 26.65
C ASP A 273 45.89 -62.94 25.56
N ALA A 274 46.19 -62.10 24.56
CA ALA A 274 47.14 -62.43 23.49
C ALA A 274 48.58 -62.54 24.02
N GLU A 275 49.00 -61.63 24.91
CA GLU A 275 50.30 -61.67 25.58
C GLU A 275 50.43 -62.92 26.46
N HIS A 276 49.40 -63.25 27.25
CA HIS A 276 49.39 -64.46 28.07
C HIS A 276 49.55 -65.72 27.21
N ARG A 277 48.79 -65.83 26.11
CA ARG A 277 48.91 -66.94 25.16
C ARG A 277 50.29 -67.00 24.50
N ALA A 278 50.92 -65.86 24.21
CA ALA A 278 52.27 -65.81 23.66
C ALA A 278 53.30 -66.36 24.67
N ILE A 279 53.21 -65.96 25.94
CA ILE A 279 54.07 -66.46 27.03
C ILE A 279 53.86 -67.97 27.23
N GLU A 280 52.62 -68.45 27.23
CA GLU A 280 52.32 -69.89 27.32
C GLU A 280 52.89 -70.65 26.12
N ALA A 281 52.76 -70.12 24.90
CA ALA A 281 53.32 -70.72 23.71
C ALA A 281 54.86 -70.79 23.77
N GLU A 282 55.54 -69.74 24.24
CA GLU A 282 56.99 -69.73 24.45
C GLU A 282 57.43 -70.76 25.49
N ARG A 283 56.70 -70.88 26.62
CA ARG A 283 56.97 -71.91 27.64
C ARG A 283 56.81 -73.32 27.07
N HIS A 284 55.73 -73.56 26.32
CA HIS A 284 55.51 -74.84 25.65
C HIS A 284 56.61 -75.16 24.64
N ALA A 285 57.04 -74.18 23.82
CA ALA A 285 58.14 -74.34 22.89
C ALA A 285 59.47 -74.64 23.60
N GLY A 286 59.75 -73.94 24.71
CA GLY A 286 60.92 -74.19 25.55
C GLY A 286 60.95 -75.61 26.14
N LEU A 287 59.81 -76.10 26.63
CA LEU A 287 59.67 -77.48 27.12
C LEU A 287 59.89 -78.50 26.00
N LEU A 288 59.32 -78.27 24.82
CA LEU A 288 59.52 -79.15 23.66
C LEU A 288 61.00 -79.21 23.23
N ASN A 289 61.70 -78.07 23.22
CA ASN A 289 63.14 -78.03 22.93
C ASN A 289 63.95 -78.78 23.99
N ALA A 290 63.63 -78.62 25.28
CA ALA A 290 64.31 -79.35 26.36
C ALA A 290 64.12 -80.87 26.23
N ILE A 291 62.91 -81.33 25.91
CA ILE A 291 62.62 -82.74 25.63
C ILE A 291 63.43 -83.22 24.41
N SER A 292 63.51 -82.41 23.35
CA SER A 292 64.30 -82.74 22.17
C SER A 292 65.79 -82.91 22.48
N HIS A 293 66.36 -82.06 23.35
CA HIS A 293 67.76 -82.17 23.76
C HIS A 293 68.03 -83.41 24.64
N MET A 294 67.09 -83.79 25.52
CA MET A 294 67.23 -85.04 26.29
C MET A 294 67.22 -86.29 25.41
N ASN A 295 66.49 -86.29 24.29
CA ASN A 295 66.47 -87.43 23.37
C ASN A 295 67.71 -87.55 22.48
N GLN A 296 68.62 -86.56 22.47
CA GLN A 296 69.85 -86.54 21.66
C GLN A 296 71.12 -86.89 22.46
N ALA A 297 71.03 -86.95 23.80
CA ALA A 297 72.11 -87.33 24.70
C ALA A 297 72.03 -88.82 25.06
#